data_AF-A0A396IRD0-F1
#
_entry.id   AF-A0A396IRD0-F1
#
_cell.length_a   1.000
_cell.length_b   1.000
_cell.length_c   1.000
_cell.angle_alpha   90.00
_cell.angle_beta   90.00
_cell.angle_gamma   90.00
#
_symmetry.space_group_name_H-M   'P 1'
#
loop_
_entity.id
_entity.type
_entity.pdbx_description
1 polymer ?
#
loop_
_entity_poly.entity_id
_entity_poly.type
_entity_poly.pdbx_seq_one_letter_code
_entity_poly.pdbx_strand_id
1 'polypeptide(L)' 'MSTSCNKKDLKNLLLFKKGVVDTEGALSPWKVEEDCCSWEGVYCNKLTKRIRRLDLPNYLGGELYLNILLI' A
#
# COMPACT_ATOMS: atom_id res chain seq x y z
N MET A 1 -3.40 16.23 -13.91
CA MET A 1 -4.10 15.76 -12.71
C MET A 1 -3.16 14.82 -11.96
N SER A 2 -2.61 15.25 -10.84
CA SER A 2 -1.83 14.37 -9.95
C SER A 2 -2.01 14.91 -8.54
N THR A 3 -2.90 14.30 -7.76
CA THR A 3 -2.76 14.39 -6.31
C THR A 3 -1.82 13.27 -5.92
N SER A 4 -0.54 13.60 -5.79
CA SER A 4 0.48 12.66 -5.34
C SER A 4 0.06 12.03 -4.01
N CYS A 5 -0.02 10.70 -3.99
CA CYS A 5 0.04 9.92 -2.75
C CYS A 5 1.14 10.48 -1.83
N ASN A 6 0.90 10.44 -0.53
CA ASN A 6 1.92 10.84 0.43
C ASN A 6 3.18 9.96 0.26
N LYS A 7 4.35 10.57 0.12
CA LYS A 7 5.61 9.85 -0.15
C LYS A 7 5.97 8.83 0.94
N LYS A 8 5.66 9.12 2.21
CA LYS A 8 5.92 8.19 3.33
C LYS A 8 4.99 6.99 3.25
N ASP A 9 3.71 7.24 2.97
CA ASP A 9 2.72 6.18 2.83
C ASP A 9 3.01 5.30 1.60
N LEU A 10 3.39 5.89 0.46
CA LEU A 10 3.84 5.16 -0.73
C LEU A 10 5.02 4.23 -0.40
N LYS A 11 6.05 4.76 0.27
CA LYS A 11 7.22 3.96 0.68
C LYS A 11 6.80 2.78 1.56
N ASN A 12 5.92 3.02 2.54
CA ASN A 12 5.44 1.98 3.44
C ASN A 12 4.63 0.90 2.71
N LEU A 13 3.76 1.26 1.76
CA LEU A 13 3.03 0.29 0.95
C LEU A 13 3.94 -0.54 0.04
N LEU A 14 4.98 0.06 -0.54
CA LEU A 14 5.94 -0.67 -1.36
C LEU A 14 6.80 -1.63 -0.54
N LEU A 15 7.13 -1.26 0.71
CA LEU A 15 7.79 -2.17 1.64
C LEU A 15 6.85 -3.31 2.05
N PHE A 16 5.59 -3.00 2.35
CA PHE A 16 4.55 -4.00 2.61
C PHE A 16 4.43 -4.99 1.44
N LYS A 17 4.28 -4.50 0.21
CA LYS A 17 4.18 -5.32 -1.02
C LYS A 17 5.39 -6.25 -1.20
N LYS A 18 6.59 -5.86 -0.77
CA LYS A 18 7.79 -6.71 -0.80
C LYS A 18 7.84 -7.76 0.32
N GLY A 19 7.20 -7.48 1.46
CA GLY A 19 7.21 -8.35 2.63
C GLY A 19 6.11 -9.42 2.64
N VAL A 20 5.11 -9.29 1.77
CA VAL A 20 4.03 -10.27 1.65
C VAL A 20 4.26 -11.22 0.48
N VAL A 21 3.87 -12.47 0.68
CA VAL A 21 3.72 -13.48 -0.35
C VAL A 21 2.34 -13.28 -0.98
N ASP A 22 2.34 -12.88 -2.25
CA ASP A 22 1.14 -12.60 -3.04
C ASP A 22 1.02 -13.62 -4.19
N THR A 23 0.50 -14.81 -3.88
CA THR A 23 0.43 -15.93 -4.84
C THR A 23 -0.55 -15.67 -5.98
N GLU A 24 -1.64 -14.96 -5.72
CA GLU A 24 -2.69 -14.67 -6.71
C GLU A 24 -2.50 -13.31 -7.40
N GLY A 25 -1.46 -12.55 -7.03
CA GLY A 25 -1.15 -11.26 -7.63
C GLY A 25 -2.14 -10.15 -7.27
N ALA A 26 -2.78 -10.20 -6.09
CA ALA A 26 -3.69 -9.16 -5.58
C ALA A 26 -3.08 -7.76 -5.61
N LEU A 27 -1.79 -7.64 -5.34
CA LEU A 27 -1.08 -6.37 -5.25
C LEU A 27 -0.45 -5.98 -6.59
N SER A 28 -0.60 -6.78 -7.65
CA SER A 28 -0.11 -6.47 -9.00
C SER A 28 -0.59 -5.11 -9.53
N PRO A 29 -1.85 -4.67 -9.28
CA PRO A 29 -2.33 -3.36 -9.70
C PRO A 29 -1.63 -2.18 -9.02
N TRP A 30 -0.95 -2.39 -7.88
CA TRP A 30 -0.26 -1.31 -7.17
C TRP A 30 1.02 -0.90 -7.92
N LYS A 31 0.92 0.19 -8.69
CA LYS A 31 1.98 0.73 -9.54
C LYS A 31 2.51 2.06 -9.02
N VAL A 32 3.84 2.19 -8.96
CA VAL A 32 4.56 3.35 -8.38
C VAL A 32 4.20 4.66 -9.10
N GLU A 33 3.82 4.57 -10.37
CA GLU A 33 3.48 5.69 -11.24
C GLU A 33 2.06 6.22 -11.00
N GLU A 34 1.22 5.50 -10.26
CA GLU A 34 -0.17 5.84 -9.96
C GLU A 34 -0.33 6.45 -8.56
N ASP A 35 -1.40 7.21 -8.33
CA ASP A 35 -1.75 7.68 -6.99
C ASP A 35 -2.10 6.47 -6.12
N CYS A 36 -1.33 6.19 -5.07
CA CYS A 36 -1.62 5.05 -4.19
C CYS A 36 -3.03 5.09 -3.59
N CYS A 37 -3.66 6.26 -3.49
CA CYS A 37 -5.04 6.39 -3.04
C CYS A 37 -6.08 5.87 -4.06
N SER A 38 -5.68 5.59 -5.29
CA SER A 38 -6.50 4.93 -6.31
C SER A 38 -6.26 3.43 -6.41
N TRP A 39 -5.28 2.89 -5.68
CA TRP A 39 -5.06 1.45 -5.66
C TRP A 39 -6.21 0.73 -4.96
N GLU A 40 -6.56 -0.45 -5.49
CA GLU A 40 -7.59 -1.29 -4.90
C GLU A 40 -7.24 -1.66 -3.45
N GLY A 41 -8.23 -1.54 -2.57
CA GLY A 41 -8.07 -1.78 -1.13
C GLY A 41 -7.38 -0.64 -0.36
N VAL A 42 -6.91 0.43 -1.00
CA VAL A 42 -6.27 1.57 -0.31
C VAL A 42 -7.26 2.70 -0.09
N TYR A 43 -7.43 3.10 1.17
CA TYR A 43 -8.32 4.20 1.54
C TYR A 43 -7.54 5.35 2.18
N CYS A 44 -7.60 6.51 1.53
CA CYS A 44 -6.98 7.74 2.03
C CYS A 44 -7.98 8.69 2.69
N ASN A 45 -7.47 9.52 3.60
CA ASN A 45 -8.15 10.71 4.07
C ASN A 45 -8.15 11.78 2.96
N LYS A 46 -9.33 12.34 2.64
CA LYS A 46 -9.51 13.29 1.54
C LYS A 46 -8.75 14.61 1.73
N LEU A 47 -8.59 15.05 2.99
CA LEU A 47 -7.94 16.31 3.36
C LEU A 47 -6.42 16.13 3.48
N THR A 48 -5.97 15.14 4.24
CA THR A 48 -4.54 14.96 4.52
C THR A 48 -3.80 14.15 3.45
N LYS A 49 -4.55 13.48 2.55
CA LYS A 49 -4.01 12.54 1.55
C LYS A 49 -3.17 11.41 2.17
N ARG A 50 -3.45 11.08 3.43
CA ARG A 50 -2.80 9.99 4.17
C ARG A 50 -3.64 8.73 4.11
N ILE A 51 -2.99 7.57 4.02
CA ILE A 51 -3.66 6.27 4.14
C ILE A 51 -4.23 6.13 5.55
N ARG A 52 -5.48 5.71 5.65
CA ARG A 52 -6.16 5.44 6.92
C ARG A 52 -6.63 4.01 7.08
N ARG A 53 -6.72 3.25 5.98
CA ARG A 53 -7.19 1.86 5.97
C ARG A 53 -6.65 1.13 4.73
N LEU A 54 -6.33 -0.14 4.93
CA LEU A 54 -6.01 -1.10 3.89
C LEU A 54 -6.99 -2.27 4.02
N ASP A 55 -7.73 -2.56 2.96
CA ASP A 55 -8.50 -3.80 2.84
C ASP A 55 -7.72 -4.75 1.95
N LEU A 56 -7.29 -5.86 2.55
CA LEU A 56 -6.40 -6.82 1.92
C LEU A 56 -7.18 -8.11 1.59
N PRO A 57 -6.92 -8.74 0.44
CA PRO A 57 -7.50 -10.03 0.13
C PRO A 57 -7.02 -11.12 1.09
N ASN A 58 -7.89 -12.08 1.39
CA ASN A 58 -7.66 -13.13 2.41
C ASN A 58 -6.55 -14.13 2.04
N TYR A 59 -6.08 -14.11 0.80
CA TYR A 59 -5.03 -15.00 0.29
C TYR A 59 -3.63 -14.37 0.32
N LEU A 60 -3.49 -13.17 0.87
CA LEU A 60 -2.17 -12.59 1.15
C LEU A 60 -1.57 -13.24 2.40
N GLY A 61 -0.37 -13.79 2.27
CA GLY A 61 0.42 -14.33 3.39
C GLY A 61 1.77 -13.64 3.51
N GLY A 62 2.61 -14.05 4.46
CA GLY A 62 4.02 -13.60 4.54
C GLY A 62 4.44 -13.09 5.91
N GLU A 63 5.73 -12.84 6.05
CA GLU A 63 6.35 -12.34 7.28
C GLU A 63 6.52 -10.81 7.20
N LEU A 64 5.71 -10.08 7.96
CA LEU A 64 5.96 -8.66 8.17
C LEU A 64 7.09 -8.51 9.19
N TYR A 65 8.32 -8.30 8.71
CA TYR A 65 9.42 -7.93 9.59
C TYR A 65 9.10 -6.59 10.26
N LEU A 66 8.88 -6.61 11.58
CA LEU A 66 8.47 -5.45 12.40
C LEU A 66 9.42 -4.24 12.25
N ASN A 67 10.63 -4.45 11.72
CA ASN A 67 11.59 -3.41 11.32
C ASN A 67 11.04 -2.45 10.25
N ILE A 68 10.00 -2.85 9.51
CA ILE A 68 9.30 -2.04 8.51
C ILE A 68 8.29 -1.07 9.16
N LEU A 69 7.88 -1.31 10.40
CA LEU A 69 6.93 -0.49 11.17
C LEU A 69 7.61 0.65 11.95
N LEU A 70 8.94 0.72 11.97
CA LEU A 70 9.72 1.68 12.77
C LEU A 70 10.02 3.01 12.04
N ILE A 71 9.23 3.42 11.05
CA ILE A 71 9.42 4.68 10.29
C ILE A 71 8.32 5.69 10.54
#